data_AF-A0A2W1I2M7-F1
#
_entry.id   AF-A0A2W1I2M7-F1
#
_cell.length_a   1.000
_cell.length_b   1.000
_cell.length_c   1.000
_cell.angle_alpha   90.00
_cell.angle_beta   90.00
_cell.angle_gamma   90.00
#
_symmetry.space_group_name_H-M   'P 1'
#
loop_
_entity.id
_entity.type
_entity.pdbx_description
1 polymer ?
#
loop_
_entity_poly.entity_id
_entity_poly.type
_entity_poly.pdbx_seq_one_letter_code
_entity_poly.pdbx_strand_id
1 'polypeptide(L)'
;MTESVPTANPSSETRPDSSSASSSAPTASSPVPNTQDEAISSSSSPVSTSVCAQCGKSPESLKQCIKCHSVHYCNKDCQKSHFKTHKKACPILAQEYVKLHEPKMASRSSGGAKGEGRERGIQKWQFDT
;
A
#
# COMPACT_ATOMS: atom_id res chain seq x y z
N MET A 1 24.31 -16.51 51.32
CA MET A 1 25.41 -15.61 50.93
C MET A 1 24.82 -14.58 49.97
N THR A 2 24.11 -13.62 50.53
CA THR A 2 23.59 -12.42 49.86
C THR A 2 24.69 -11.34 49.84
N GLU A 3 24.39 -10.16 49.28
CA GLU A 3 25.21 -8.92 49.36
C GLU A 3 26.45 -8.88 48.41
N SER A 4 26.96 -7.76 47.87
CA SER A 4 26.54 -6.34 47.82
C SER A 4 27.47 -5.53 46.85
N VAL A 5 27.29 -4.25 46.44
CA VAL A 5 26.23 -3.24 46.67
C VAL A 5 25.70 -2.59 45.34
N PRO A 6 26.08 -1.39 44.78
CA PRO A 6 25.09 -0.60 44.00
C PRO A 6 25.59 0.19 42.74
N THR A 7 24.68 0.92 42.08
CA THR A 7 24.92 2.31 41.62
C THR A 7 23.59 3.00 41.31
N ALA A 8 23.31 4.09 42.02
CA ALA A 8 22.27 5.04 41.68
C ALA A 8 22.85 6.12 40.75
N ASN A 9 22.05 6.61 39.80
CA ASN A 9 22.15 8.01 39.37
C ASN A 9 20.83 8.50 38.72
N PRO A 10 19.85 8.95 39.53
CA PRO A 10 18.82 9.87 39.09
C PRO A 10 19.36 11.32 39.07
N SER A 11 18.55 12.26 38.55
CA SER A 11 18.84 13.71 38.41
C SER A 11 19.73 14.07 37.20
N SER A 12 19.58 15.21 36.52
CA SER A 12 18.51 16.22 36.51
C SER A 12 18.74 17.20 35.35
N GLU A 13 17.66 17.80 34.82
CA GLU A 13 17.62 19.20 34.33
C GLU A 13 18.46 19.58 33.06
N THR A 14 18.11 20.55 32.19
CA THR A 14 17.07 21.60 32.19
C THR A 14 16.78 22.12 30.76
N ARG A 15 15.49 22.31 30.40
CA ARG A 15 14.89 23.50 29.71
C ARG A 15 15.38 23.90 28.28
N PRO A 16 14.71 24.86 27.56
CA PRO A 16 13.52 25.64 27.90
C PRO A 16 12.34 25.60 26.89
N ASP A 17 11.19 26.10 27.36
CA ASP A 17 10.15 26.71 26.53
C ASP A 17 10.69 27.97 25.84
N SER A 18 10.31 28.23 24.58
CA SER A 18 10.29 29.59 24.03
C SER A 18 9.38 29.67 22.80
N SER A 19 8.24 30.32 23.01
CA SER A 19 7.39 30.87 21.95
C SER A 19 8.09 32.03 21.22
N SER A 20 7.93 32.15 19.90
CA SER A 20 7.84 33.40 19.11
C SER A 20 7.78 33.03 17.62
N ALA A 21 6.67 33.22 16.91
CA ALA A 21 6.17 34.52 16.43
C ALA A 21 7.14 35.22 15.46
N SER A 22 6.85 35.07 14.16
CA SER A 22 7.29 36.01 13.11
C SER A 22 6.09 36.34 12.23
N SER A 23 5.51 37.50 12.50
CA SER A 23 4.42 38.12 11.74
C SER A 23 4.86 38.45 10.32
N SER A 24 3.99 38.24 9.32
CA SER A 24 3.92 39.05 8.08
C SER A 24 2.72 38.66 7.21
N ALA A 25 1.59 39.33 7.43
CA ALA A 25 0.85 39.92 6.31
C ALA A 25 1.51 41.30 6.04
N PRO A 26 1.57 41.84 4.81
CA PRO A 26 0.50 41.79 3.79
C PRO A 26 1.01 41.33 2.40
N THR A 27 0.17 41.12 1.39
CA THR A 27 -0.22 42.21 0.45
C THR A 27 -1.40 41.75 -0.40
N ALA A 28 -2.45 42.57 -0.44
CA ALA A 28 -3.48 42.47 -1.47
C ALA A 28 -3.01 43.23 -2.72
N SER A 29 -3.03 42.60 -3.90
CA SER A 29 -3.50 43.19 -5.17
C SER A 29 -3.43 42.20 -6.33
N SER A 30 -4.56 42.08 -7.01
CA SER A 30 -4.84 41.68 -8.41
C SER A 30 -3.79 42.22 -9.43
N PRO A 31 -3.72 41.78 -10.73
CA PRO A 31 -4.91 41.40 -11.53
C PRO A 31 -4.79 40.44 -12.78
N VAL A 32 -5.92 39.80 -13.11
CA VAL A 32 -6.47 39.50 -14.47
C VAL A 32 -5.70 38.50 -15.42
N PRO A 33 -6.15 38.20 -16.67
CA PRO A 33 -6.98 37.00 -16.90
C PRO A 33 -6.59 36.16 -18.15
N ASN A 34 -7.27 35.02 -18.38
CA ASN A 34 -7.72 34.56 -19.72
C ASN A 34 -8.66 33.35 -19.53
N THR A 35 -9.88 33.34 -20.08
CA THR A 35 -10.18 32.96 -21.48
C THR A 35 -9.73 31.52 -21.78
N GLN A 36 -10.67 30.58 -21.62
CA GLN A 36 -11.40 29.94 -22.73
C GLN A 36 -10.52 28.96 -23.52
N ASP A 37 -10.71 27.66 -23.27
CA ASP A 37 -11.09 26.76 -24.36
C ASP A 37 -12.01 25.65 -23.82
N GLU A 38 -13.08 25.37 -24.54
CA GLU A 38 -14.02 24.27 -24.28
C GLU A 38 -13.64 23.05 -25.12
N ALA A 39 -14.03 21.87 -24.66
CA ALA A 39 -14.08 20.64 -25.46
C ALA A 39 -12.75 20.06 -26.02
N ILE A 40 -12.05 19.29 -25.18
CA ILE A 40 -11.49 18.00 -25.61
C ILE A 40 -12.34 16.83 -25.12
N SER A 41 -13.49 16.62 -25.77
CA SER A 41 -14.17 15.33 -25.73
C SER A 41 -13.32 14.30 -26.48
N SER A 42 -12.44 13.60 -25.76
CA SER A 42 -11.67 12.48 -26.31
C SER A 42 -11.38 11.45 -25.23
N SER A 43 -11.96 10.26 -25.40
CA SER A 43 -11.86 9.12 -24.52
C SER A 43 -10.41 8.64 -24.36
N SER A 44 -9.72 9.13 -23.34
CA SER A 44 -8.43 8.60 -22.91
C SER A 44 -8.50 8.27 -21.41
N SER A 45 -8.46 6.98 -21.12
CA SER A 45 -8.29 6.45 -19.76
C SER A 45 -7.17 7.19 -19.03
N PRO A 46 -7.29 7.45 -17.71
CA PRO A 46 -6.20 8.08 -16.97
C PRO A 46 -4.95 7.22 -17.10
N VAL A 47 -3.93 7.73 -17.79
CA VAL A 47 -2.65 7.05 -17.91
C VAL A 47 -1.99 7.11 -16.53
N SER A 48 -2.24 6.08 -15.74
CA SER A 48 -1.74 5.97 -14.37
C SER A 48 -0.23 5.72 -14.43
N THR A 49 0.52 6.81 -14.53
CA THR A 49 1.97 6.86 -14.45
C THR A 49 2.41 6.47 -13.04
N SER A 50 2.37 5.17 -12.78
CA SER A 50 2.66 4.59 -11.48
C SER A 50 4.08 4.95 -11.05
N VAL A 51 4.21 5.76 -10.01
CA VAL A 51 5.49 6.12 -9.40
C VAL A 51 5.83 5.20 -8.24
N CYS A 52 7.13 5.00 -7.98
CA CYS A 52 7.57 4.25 -6.81
C CYS A 52 7.29 5.04 -5.53
N ALA A 53 6.41 4.53 -4.67
CA ALA A 53 6.00 5.23 -3.44
C ALA A 53 7.14 5.52 -2.45
N GLN A 54 8.29 4.87 -2.57
CA GLN A 54 9.45 5.10 -1.71
C GLN A 54 10.47 6.11 -2.28
N CYS A 55 10.59 6.22 -3.61
CA CYS A 55 11.66 7.00 -4.24
C CYS A 55 11.22 7.94 -5.36
N GLY A 56 9.91 8.05 -5.62
CA GLY A 56 9.32 8.95 -6.62
C GLY A 56 9.58 8.58 -8.09
N LYS A 57 10.50 7.65 -8.37
CA LYS A 57 10.89 7.27 -9.74
C LYS A 57 9.80 6.44 -10.43
N SER A 58 9.57 6.71 -11.71
CA SER A 58 8.75 5.92 -12.64
C SER A 58 9.65 5.17 -13.65
N PRO A 59 10.34 4.07 -13.24
CA PRO A 59 10.99 3.20 -14.21
C PRO A 59 9.95 2.49 -15.07
N GLU A 60 10.35 1.91 -16.19
CA GLU A 60 9.43 1.20 -17.09
C GLU A 60 8.77 -0.06 -16.46
N SER A 61 9.39 -0.64 -15.43
CA SER A 61 8.91 -1.88 -14.76
C SER A 61 8.73 -1.74 -13.24
N LEU A 62 7.65 -1.06 -12.82
CA LEU A 62 7.22 -1.09 -11.42
C LEU A 62 6.46 -2.36 -11.07
N LYS A 63 6.67 -2.85 -9.85
CA LYS A 63 6.00 -4.00 -9.27
C LYS A 63 4.99 -3.51 -8.23
N GLN A 64 3.74 -3.92 -8.39
CA GLN A 64 2.68 -3.65 -7.42
C GLN A 64 2.88 -4.48 -6.14
N CYS A 65 2.34 -3.99 -5.02
CA CYS A 65 2.28 -4.75 -3.79
C CYS A 65 1.30 -5.92 -3.93
N ILE A 66 1.81 -7.16 -4.00
CA ILE A 66 1.03 -8.42 -4.20
C ILE A 66 -0.17 -8.57 -3.23
N LYS A 67 -0.17 -7.89 -2.08
CA LYS A 67 -1.28 -7.97 -1.11
C LYS A 67 -2.45 -7.05 -1.43
N CYS A 68 -2.19 -5.84 -1.94
CA CYS A 68 -3.21 -4.80 -2.06
C CYS A 68 -3.32 -4.17 -3.45
N HIS A 69 -2.35 -4.44 -4.34
CA HIS A 69 -2.23 -4.00 -5.74
C HIS A 69 -2.24 -2.47 -5.99
N SER A 70 -2.63 -1.66 -5.01
CA SER A 70 -2.76 -0.20 -5.05
C SER A 70 -1.41 0.56 -5.08
N VAL A 71 -0.37 0.06 -4.41
CA VAL A 71 0.92 0.77 -4.28
C VAL A 71 2.02 0.09 -5.10
N HIS A 72 2.78 0.89 -5.84
CA HIS A 72 3.83 0.47 -6.77
C HIS A 72 5.24 0.76 -6.23
N TYR A 73 6.19 -0.12 -6.55
CA TYR A 73 7.59 0.00 -6.18
C TYR A 73 8.50 -0.42 -7.35
N CYS A 74 9.65 0.23 -7.53
CA CYS A 74 10.63 -0.24 -8.51
C CYS A 74 11.23 -1.61 -8.11
N ASN A 75 11.66 -1.74 -6.85
CA ASN A 75 12.38 -2.89 -6.30
C ASN A 75 11.85 -3.32 -4.92
N LYS A 76 12.17 -4.55 -4.52
CA LYS A 76 11.82 -5.13 -3.21
C LYS A 76 12.35 -4.31 -2.03
N ASP A 77 13.48 -3.64 -2.18
CA ASP A 77 14.09 -2.82 -1.12
C ASP A 77 13.32 -1.52 -0.90
N CYS A 78 12.77 -0.93 -1.97
CA CYS A 78 11.83 0.19 -1.84
C CYS A 78 10.54 -0.24 -1.12
N GLN A 79 10.01 -1.43 -1.44
CA GLN A 79 8.86 -2.00 -0.73
C GLN A 79 9.17 -2.26 0.76
N LYS A 80 10.33 -2.83 1.10
CA LYS A 80 10.76 -3.07 2.49
C LYS A 80 10.90 -1.78 3.28
N SER A 81 11.51 -0.74 2.70
CA SER A 81 11.67 0.57 3.34
C SER A 81 10.32 1.24 3.60
N HIS A 82 9.42 1.21 2.61
CA HIS A 82 8.06 1.74 2.76
C HIS A 82 7.15 0.86 3.64
N PHE A 83 7.53 -0.39 3.93
CA PHE A 83 6.67 -1.31 4.67
C PHE A 83 6.29 -0.80 6.07
N LYS A 84 7.15 0.00 6.73
CA LYS A 84 6.88 0.54 8.07
C LYS A 84 5.62 1.43 8.10
N THR A 85 5.46 2.30 7.10
CA THR A 85 4.26 3.15 6.94
C THR A 85 3.14 2.36 6.26
N HIS A 86 3.45 1.62 5.21
CA HIS A 86 2.47 0.87 4.41
C HIS A 86 1.76 -0.23 5.20
N LYS A 87 2.38 -0.88 6.20
CA LYS A 87 1.80 -2.01 6.96
C LYS A 87 0.40 -1.72 7.52
N LYS A 88 0.10 -0.47 7.91
CA LYS A 88 -1.22 -0.06 8.43
C LYS A 88 -2.27 0.09 7.33
N ALA A 89 -1.90 0.66 6.18
CA ALA A 89 -2.80 0.89 5.05
C ALA A 89 -2.98 -0.35 4.15
N CYS A 90 -1.97 -1.20 4.05
CA CYS A 90 -1.94 -2.41 3.23
C CYS A 90 -3.17 -3.32 3.37
N PRO A 91 -3.65 -3.69 4.59
CA PRO A 91 -4.86 -4.50 4.72
C PRO A 91 -6.13 -3.78 4.25
N ILE A 92 -6.25 -2.47 4.48
CA ILE A 92 -7.42 -1.67 4.07
C ILE A 92 -7.51 -1.64 2.54
N LEU A 93 -6.40 -1.29 1.88
CA LEU A 93 -6.29 -1.28 0.42
C LEU A 93 -6.47 -2.68 -0.19
N ALA A 94 -6.09 -3.75 0.52
CA ALA A 94 -6.33 -5.12 0.08
C ALA A 94 -7.82 -5.50 0.11
N GLN A 95 -8.57 -5.09 1.14
CA GLN A 95 -10.02 -5.30 1.18
C GLN A 95 -10.73 -4.51 0.07
N GLU A 96 -10.32 -3.26 -0.17
CA GLU A 96 -10.82 -2.46 -1.29
C GLU A 96 -10.55 -3.13 -2.64
N TYR A 97 -9.32 -3.61 -2.88
CA TYR A 97 -8.97 -4.33 -4.10
C TYR A 97 -9.80 -5.60 -4.29
N VAL A 98 -10.03 -6.39 -3.24
CA VAL A 98 -10.90 -7.60 -3.33
C VAL A 98 -12.36 -7.24 -3.63
N LYS A 99 -12.87 -6.12 -3.08
CA LYS A 99 -14.23 -5.65 -3.33
C LYS A 99 -14.42 -5.12 -4.75
N LEU A 100 -13.44 -4.38 -5.28
CA LEU A 100 -13.49 -3.84 -6.65
C LEU A 100 -13.21 -4.93 -7.69
N HIS A 101 -12.23 -5.78 -7.42
CA HIS A 101 -11.79 -6.86 -8.27
C HIS A 101 -12.44 -8.19 -7.85
N GLU A 102 -13.74 -8.13 -7.49
CA GLU A 102 -14.53 -9.29 -7.11
C GLU A 102 -14.37 -10.35 -8.21
N PRO A 103 -13.76 -11.51 -7.92
CA PRO A 103 -13.69 -12.57 -8.90
C PRO A 103 -15.12 -13.08 -9.05
N LYS A 104 -15.82 -12.57 -10.07
CA LYS A 104 -17.10 -13.09 -10.51
C LYS A 104 -16.85 -14.53 -10.93
N MET A 105 -16.94 -15.43 -9.94
CA MET A 105 -16.76 -16.86 -10.08
C MET A 105 -17.59 -17.25 -11.29
N ALA A 106 -16.92 -17.64 -12.38
CA ALA A 106 -17.62 -18.17 -13.53
C ALA A 106 -18.43 -19.33 -12.98
N SER A 107 -19.76 -19.14 -12.92
CA SER A 107 -20.67 -20.08 -12.28
C SER A 107 -20.33 -21.43 -12.86
N ARG A 108 -19.80 -22.35 -12.02
CA ARG A 108 -19.48 -23.69 -12.46
C ARG A 108 -20.82 -24.31 -12.78
N SER A 109 -21.21 -24.23 -14.05
CA SER A 109 -22.52 -24.61 -14.55
C SER A 109 -22.88 -25.94 -13.91
N SER A 110 -23.99 -25.97 -13.19
CA SER A 110 -24.44 -27.14 -12.44
C SER A 110 -24.96 -28.20 -13.41
N GLY A 111 -24.05 -28.71 -14.24
CA GLY A 111 -24.29 -29.57 -15.38
C GLY A 111 -24.09 -31.02 -15.00
N GLY A 112 -25.18 -31.67 -14.58
CA GLY A 112 -25.35 -33.11 -14.71
C GLY A 112 -24.60 -33.98 -13.69
N ALA A 113 -25.26 -34.26 -12.58
CA ALA A 113 -25.02 -35.52 -11.89
C ALA A 113 -25.66 -36.68 -12.69
N LYS A 114 -24.85 -37.57 -13.27
CA LYS A 114 -25.04 -39.03 -13.33
C LYS A 114 -23.92 -39.68 -14.14
N GLY A 115 -23.26 -40.69 -13.57
CA GLY A 115 -22.14 -41.40 -14.21
C GLY A 115 -21.33 -42.19 -13.20
N GLU A 116 -21.78 -43.41 -12.91
CA GLU A 116 -21.05 -44.40 -12.13
C GLU A 116 -19.69 -44.74 -12.78
N GLY A 117 -18.66 -45.00 -11.96
CA GLY A 117 -17.42 -45.64 -12.40
C GLY A 117 -16.24 -44.74 -12.75
N ARG A 118 -15.44 -44.36 -11.73
CA ARG A 118 -13.97 -44.17 -11.83
C ARG A 118 -13.30 -44.18 -10.46
N GLU A 119 -13.41 -45.31 -9.76
CA GLU A 119 -12.77 -45.61 -8.47
C GLU A 119 -11.24 -45.84 -8.61
N ARG A 120 -10.50 -44.88 -9.17
CA ARG A 120 -9.04 -44.97 -9.37
C ARG A 120 -8.40 -43.58 -9.36
N GLY A 121 -8.14 -42.98 -8.18
CA GLY A 121 -7.56 -41.63 -8.16
C GLY A 121 -7.12 -40.96 -6.86
N ILE A 122 -7.21 -41.58 -5.67
CA ILE A 122 -6.96 -40.86 -4.40
C ILE A 122 -6.12 -41.62 -3.35
N GLN A 123 -5.50 -42.76 -3.70
CA GLN A 123 -4.84 -43.66 -2.72
C GLN A 123 -3.30 -43.63 -2.71
N LYS A 124 -2.64 -42.78 -3.50
CA LYS A 124 -1.16 -42.75 -3.62
C LYS A 124 -0.52 -41.50 -2.98
N TRP A 125 -0.67 -41.37 -1.67
CA TRP A 125 0.15 -40.52 -0.78
C TRP A 125 0.41 -41.25 0.56
N GLN A 126 0.70 -42.55 0.48
CA GLN A 126 1.22 -43.34 1.60
C GLN A 126 2.67 -43.69 1.24
N PHE A 127 3.58 -43.33 2.15
CA PHE A 127 5.03 -43.34 1.95
C PHE A 127 5.64 -44.73 2.14
N ASP A 128 6.82 -44.94 1.53
CA ASP A 128 7.73 -46.06 1.77
C ASP A 128 8.01 -46.31 3.27
N THR A 129 8.10 -47.59 3.62
CA THR A 129 8.89 -48.13 4.75
C THR A 129 9.44 -49.51 4.37
#